data_AF-A0A3N5HAM0-F1
#
_entry.id   AF-A0A3N5HAM0-F1
#
_cell.length_a   1.000
_cell.length_b   1.000
_cell.length_c   1.000
_cell.angle_alpha   90.00
_cell.angle_beta   90.00
_cell.angle_gamma   90.00
#
_symmetry.space_group_name_H-M   'P 1'
#
loop_
_entity.id
_entity.type
_entity.pdbx_description
1 polymer ?
#
loop_
_entity_poly.entity_id
_entity_poly.type
_entity_poly.pdbx_seq_one_letter_code
_entity_poly.pdbx_strand_id
1 'polypeptide(L)' 'RRIDPCMSEVYAWSDIPKAHMKMWKNEHRPGNMAVLVSAPTTGLRNFDDAVEAATR' A
#
# COMPACT_ATOMS: atom_id res chain seq x y z
N ARG A 1 -8.98 14.99 10.02
CA ARG A 1 -8.48 13.64 10.40
C ARG A 1 -8.69 13.44 11.90
N ARG A 2 -9.81 12.83 12.32
CA ARG A 2 -10.09 12.54 13.74
C ARG A 2 -9.81 11.08 14.13
N ILE A 3 -9.69 10.21 13.12
CA ILE A 3 -9.39 8.78 13.26
C ILE A 3 -8.16 8.51 12.40
N ASP A 4 -7.23 7.73 12.93
CA ASP A 4 -6.05 7.26 12.21
C ASP A 4 -6.38 5.95 11.47
N PRO A 5 -5.98 5.79 10.18
CA PRO A 5 -6.22 4.58 9.42
C PRO A 5 -5.34 3.38 9.84
N CYS A 6 -4.37 3.57 10.74
CA CYS A 6 -3.51 2.53 11.32
C CYS A 6 -2.84 1.63 10.25
N MET A 7 -2.29 2.22 9.20
CA MET A 7 -1.64 1.49 8.10
C MET A 7 -0.29 0.93 8.56
N SER A 8 -0.08 -0.39 8.42
CA SER A 8 1.11 -1.09 8.94
C SER A 8 2.13 -1.40 7.85
N GLU A 9 1.68 -1.90 6.70
CA GLU A 9 2.54 -2.33 5.60
C GLU A 9 1.89 -2.02 4.24
N VAL A 10 2.69 -1.68 3.24
CA VAL A 10 2.24 -1.44 1.85
C VAL A 10 3.03 -2.32 0.90
N TYR A 11 2.34 -2.94 -0.05
CA TYR A 11 2.91 -3.87 -1.03
C TYR A 11 2.81 -3.33 -2.45
N ALA A 12 3.73 -3.78 -3.32
CA ALA A 12 3.61 -3.59 -4.75
C ALA A 12 2.52 -4.49 -5.35
N TRP A 13 2.06 -4.16 -6.56
CA TRP A 13 1.04 -4.95 -7.28
C TRP A 13 1.43 -6.42 -7.45
N SER A 14 2.70 -6.70 -7.77
CA SER A 14 3.22 -8.06 -7.93
C SER A 14 3.24 -8.88 -6.63
N ASP A 15 3.19 -8.21 -5.48
CA ASP A 15 3.31 -8.83 -4.15
C ASP A 15 1.96 -9.13 -3.50
N ILE A 16 0.83 -8.90 -4.20
CA ILE A 16 -0.51 -9.23 -3.70
C ILE A 16 -0.59 -10.67 -3.15
N PRO A 17 -0.11 -11.72 -3.86
CA PRO A 17 -0.17 -13.08 -3.34
C PRO A 17 0.61 -13.23 -2.02
N LYS A 18 1.79 -12.61 -1.92
CA LYS A 18 2.63 -12.64 -0.73
C LYS A 18 1.94 -11.96 0.47
N ALA A 19 1.32 -10.80 0.25
CA ALA A 19 0.57 -10.09 1.28
C ALA A 19 -0.58 -10.96 1.84
N HIS A 20 -1.33 -11.61 0.95
CA HIS A 20 -2.43 -12.52 1.35
C HIS A 20 -1.92 -13.74 2.12
N MET A 21 -0.82 -14.35 1.69
CA MET A 21 -0.21 -15.49 2.40
C MET A 21 0.25 -15.09 3.82
N LYS A 22 0.75 -13.87 3.99
CA LYS A 22 1.17 -13.34 5.30
C LYS A 22 -0.03 -13.14 6.24
N MET A 23 -1.15 -12.63 5.72
CA MET A 23 -2.40 -12.53 6.49
C MET A 23 -2.93 -13.89 6.89
N TRP A 24 -2.97 -14.84 5.94
CA TRP A 24 -3.48 -16.20 6.18
C TRP A 24 -2.75 -16.90 7.32
N LYS A 25 -1.43 -16.69 7.42
CA LYS A 25 -0.59 -17.22 8.51
C LYS A 25 -0.58 -16.38 9.78
N ASN A 26 -1.29 -15.24 9.82
CA ASN A 26 -1.26 -14.25 10.89
C ASN A 26 0.15 -13.66 11.18
N GLU A 27 1.00 -13.57 10.16
CA GLU A 27 2.38 -13.06 10.30
C GLU A 27 2.48 -11.55 10.03
N HIS A 28 1.40 -10.90 9.61
CA HIS A 28 1.33 -9.45 9.36
C HIS A 28 1.51 -8.62 10.64
N ARG A 29 2.05 -7.41 10.50
CA ARG A 29 2.17 -6.47 11.63
C ARG A 29 0.78 -5.94 12.03
N PRO A 30 0.56 -5.60 13.31
CA PRO A 30 -0.68 -4.96 13.75
C PRO A 30 -1.00 -3.72 12.91
N GLY A 31 -2.25 -3.62 12.45
CA GLY A 31 -2.72 -2.56 11.58
C GLY A 31 -3.16 -3.07 10.20
N ASN A 32 -3.52 -2.14 9.33
CA ASN A 32 -4.06 -2.43 8.01
C ASN A 32 -2.96 -2.52 6.96
N MET A 33 -2.96 -3.58 6.17
CA MET A 33 -2.09 -3.70 4.99
C MET A 33 -2.79 -3.13 3.76
N ALA A 34 -2.01 -2.55 2.86
CA ALA A 34 -2.49 -1.99 1.60
C ALA A 34 -1.62 -2.43 0.41
N VAL A 35 -2.14 -2.27 -0.80
CA VAL A 35 -1.41 -2.56 -2.03
C VAL A 35 -1.51 -1.38 -3.00
N LEU A 36 -0.42 -1.09 -3.69
CA LEU A 36 -0.40 -0.16 -4.82
C LEU A 36 -1.04 -0.81 -6.05
N VAL A 37 -1.84 -0.02 -6.77
CA VAL A 37 -2.49 -0.44 -8.04
C VAL A 37 -1.95 0.41 -9.18
N SER A 38 -2.47 1.63 -9.34
CA SER A 38 -2.00 2.58 -10.37
C SER A 38 -1.04 3.64 -9.83
N ALA A 39 -0.88 3.71 -8.50
CA ALA A 39 0.10 4.58 -7.88
C ALA A 39 1.50 3.94 -8.01
N PRO A 40 2.48 4.61 -8.64
CA PRO A 40 3.80 4.02 -8.88
C PRO A 40 4.63 3.88 -7.59
N THR A 41 4.34 4.68 -6.57
CA THR A 41 5.00 4.63 -5.27
C THR A 41 4.06 5.04 -4.13
N THR A 42 4.51 4.85 -2.89
CA THR A 42 3.76 5.24 -1.68
C THR A 42 3.83 6.74 -1.42
N GLY A 43 2.89 7.26 -0.62
CA GLY A 43 2.91 8.65 -0.13
C GLY A 43 2.26 9.68 -1.06
N LEU A 44 1.83 9.28 -2.25
CA LEU A 44 1.12 10.13 -3.22
C LEU A 44 -0.30 10.43 -2.71
N ARG A 45 -0.76 11.68 -2.90
CA ARG A 45 -2.03 12.14 -2.31
C ARG A 45 -3.06 12.61 -3.33
N ASN A 46 -2.63 12.88 -4.54
CA ASN A 46 -3.48 13.33 -5.64
C ASN A 46 -3.04 12.67 -6.96
N PHE A 47 -3.79 12.93 -8.03
CA PHE A 47 -3.54 12.35 -9.34
C PHE A 47 -2.27 12.91 -10.01
N ASP A 48 -2.03 14.21 -9.88
CA ASP A 48 -0.87 14.88 -10.50
C ASP A 48 0.45 14.34 -9.93
N ASP A 49 0.53 14.13 -8.60
CA ASP A 49 1.68 13.51 -7.94
C ASP A 49 1.97 12.12 -8.55
N ALA A 50 0.92 11.35 -8.86
CA ALA A 50 1.07 10.01 -9.43
C ALA A 50 1.54 10.04 -10.88
N VAL A 51 1.05 11.00 -11.68
CA VAL A 51 1.51 11.20 -13.06
C VAL A 51 2.97 11.65 -13.09
N GLU A 52 3.35 12.62 -12.23
CA GLU A 52 4.74 13.08 -12.12
C GLU A 52 5.66 11.92 -11.71
N ALA A 53 5.27 11.14 -10.69
CA ALA A 53 6.06 10.01 -10.22
C ALA A 53 6.15 8.87 -11.25
N ALA A 54 5.17 8.71 -12.13
CA ALA A 54 5.18 7.69 -13.19
C ALA A 54 6.04 8.08 -14.40
N THR A 55 6.35 9.38 -14.56
CA THR A 55 7.10 9.91 -15.71
C THR A 55 8.60 10.04 -15.42
N ARG A 56 9.03 9.83 -14.18
CA ARG A 56 10.45 9.78 -13.78
C ARG A 56 11.04 8.39 -13.99
#